data_AF-A0A2C9KN36-F1
#
_entry.id   AF-A0A2C9KN36-F1
#
_cell.length_a   1.000
_cell.length_b   1.000
_cell.length_c   1.000
_cell.angle_alpha   90.00
_cell.angle_beta   90.00
_cell.angle_gamma   90.00
#
_symmetry.space_group_name_H-M   'P 1'
#
loop_
_entity.id
_entity.type
_entity.pdbx_description
1 polymer ?
#
loop_
_entity_poly.entity_id
_entity_poly.type
_entity_poly.pdbx_seq_one_letter_code
_entity_poly.pdbx_strand_id
1 'polypeptide(L)'
;MAGSVVDVISSSSTKRSKLWDIFTFYTERASMNGIVFVVDSLHINKRIFWLILLLSATGAMTFHLYSLVSKYLDYAKHSDINIGFSSLEFPAVTICNVNIMRVSKVENASVAVQDFMNRLSQNNLETKVGQNSPENDVIVTGDESDT
;
A
#
# COMPACT_ATOMS: atom_id res chain seq x y z
N MET A 1 59.47 -18.00 -18.64
CA MET A 1 58.82 -16.73 -19.03
C MET A 1 57.45 -16.70 -18.35
N ALA A 2 57.36 -16.11 -17.17
CA ALA A 2 56.10 -15.90 -16.45
C ALA A 2 56.36 -14.81 -15.40
N GLY A 3 56.62 -13.60 -15.89
CA GLY A 3 56.66 -12.38 -15.08
C GLY A 3 55.65 -11.40 -15.66
N SER A 4 55.08 -10.55 -14.80
CA SER A 4 54.34 -9.32 -15.15
C SER A 4 52.81 -9.28 -15.04
N VAL A 5 52.18 -9.98 -14.07
CA VAL A 5 50.78 -9.66 -13.67
C VAL A 5 50.60 -9.44 -12.15
N VAL A 6 51.64 -9.66 -11.34
CA VAL A 6 51.54 -9.53 -9.87
C VAL A 6 51.88 -8.14 -9.30
N ASP A 7 52.25 -7.17 -10.14
CA ASP A 7 52.76 -5.87 -9.66
C ASP A 7 51.70 -4.78 -9.43
N VAL A 8 50.41 -5.00 -9.72
CA VAL A 8 49.39 -3.93 -9.57
C VAL A 8 48.77 -3.87 -8.15
N ILE A 9 49.08 -4.80 -7.24
CA ILE A 9 48.58 -4.75 -5.85
C ILE A 9 49.73 -5.00 -4.85
N SER A 10 50.83 -4.29 -5.03
CA SER A 10 51.87 -4.16 -4.00
C SER A 10 52.05 -2.68 -3.62
N SER A 11 51.10 -2.15 -2.86
CA SER A 11 51.36 -0.97 -2.05
C SER A 11 50.80 -1.17 -0.64
N SER A 12 51.70 -1.06 0.34
CA SER A 12 51.53 -1.08 1.81
C SER A 12 51.50 -2.44 2.53
N SER A 13 52.67 -2.94 2.96
CA SER A 13 52.73 -3.79 4.15
C SER A 13 54.11 -3.99 4.79
N THR A 14 54.26 -3.48 6.01
CA THR A 14 55.06 -4.15 7.07
C THR A 14 54.14 -4.62 8.21
N LYS A 15 52.82 -4.60 8.00
CA LYS A 15 51.79 -4.91 9.02
C LYS A 15 50.81 -6.03 8.60
N ARG A 16 51.17 -6.83 7.58
CA ARG A 16 50.25 -7.79 6.92
C ARG A 16 49.97 -9.07 7.74
N SER A 17 50.88 -9.58 8.57
CA SER A 17 50.63 -10.86 9.28
C SER A 17 49.51 -10.76 10.32
N LYS A 18 49.64 -9.84 11.27
CA LYS A 18 48.70 -9.75 12.41
C LYS A 18 47.26 -9.40 12.02
N LEU A 19 47.07 -8.59 10.97
CA LEU A 19 45.73 -8.20 10.52
C LEU A 19 45.04 -9.31 9.72
N TRP A 20 45.80 -10.08 8.94
CA TRP A 20 45.26 -11.26 8.27
C TRP A 20 44.87 -12.33 9.28
N ASP A 21 45.67 -12.55 10.33
CA ASP A 21 45.35 -13.51 11.40
C ASP A 21 44.06 -13.13 12.16
N ILE A 22 43.86 -11.83 12.43
CA ILE A 22 42.63 -11.35 13.07
C ILE A 22 41.43 -11.50 12.13
N PHE A 23 41.63 -11.23 10.84
CA PHE A 23 40.57 -11.32 9.84
C PHE A 23 40.13 -12.77 9.61
N THR A 24 41.07 -13.72 9.51
CA THR A 24 40.77 -15.15 9.40
C THR A 24 40.05 -15.66 10.65
N PHE A 25 40.53 -15.31 11.85
CA PHE A 25 39.87 -15.66 13.11
C PHE A 25 38.44 -15.12 13.21
N TYR A 26 38.21 -13.90 12.72
CA TYR A 26 36.87 -13.31 12.68
C TYR A 26 35.97 -14.02 11.67
N THR A 27 36.49 -14.34 10.47
CA THR A 27 35.72 -15.02 9.43
C THR A 27 35.35 -16.45 9.80
N GLU A 28 36.15 -17.14 10.62
CA GLU A 28 35.83 -18.47 11.17
C GLU A 28 34.74 -18.44 12.24
N ARG A 29 34.51 -17.28 12.88
CA ARG A 29 33.50 -17.09 13.94
C ARG A 29 32.25 -16.35 13.48
N ALA A 30 32.31 -15.68 12.33
CA ALA A 30 31.20 -14.91 11.79
C ALA A 30 30.14 -15.83 11.18
N SER A 31 28.86 -15.48 11.37
CA SER A 31 27.73 -16.23 10.81
C SER A 31 27.74 -16.26 9.27
N MET A 32 28.39 -15.27 8.64
CA MET A 32 28.52 -15.17 7.19
C MET A 32 29.86 -15.73 6.72
N ASN A 33 29.93 -17.06 6.64
CA ASN A 33 31.12 -17.83 6.25
C ASN A 33 31.52 -17.71 4.76
N GLY A 34 30.88 -16.85 3.98
CA GLY A 34 31.13 -16.72 2.53
C GLY A 34 32.58 -16.33 2.18
N ILE A 35 33.29 -15.71 3.12
CA ILE A 35 34.68 -15.28 2.97
C ILE A 35 35.66 -16.47 3.07
N VAL A 36 35.31 -17.55 3.77
CA VAL A 36 36.17 -18.73 3.94
C VAL A 36 36.45 -19.40 2.59
N PHE A 37 35.45 -19.46 1.69
CA PHE A 37 35.61 -20.00 0.34
C PHE A 37 36.54 -19.16 -0.56
N VAL A 38 36.71 -17.87 -0.27
CA VAL A 38 37.64 -16.98 -0.98
C VAL A 38 39.09 -17.23 -0.52
N VAL A 39 39.28 -17.67 0.73
CA VAL A 39 40.59 -17.94 1.33
C VAL A 39 41.10 -19.36 1.00
N ASP A 40 40.21 -20.35 0.91
CA ASP A 40 40.56 -21.77 0.71
C ASP A 40 40.78 -22.18 -0.77
N SER A 41 40.50 -21.29 -1.73
CA SER A 41 40.57 -21.64 -3.15
C SER A 41 42.01 -21.65 -3.72
N LEU A 42 42.48 -22.83 -4.15
CA LEU A 42 43.79 -23.05 -4.82
C LEU A 42 43.98 -22.31 -6.15
N HIS A 43 42.91 -22.05 -6.91
CA HIS A 43 42.98 -21.38 -8.21
C HIS A 43 42.44 -19.95 -8.17
N ILE A 44 43.17 -19.02 -8.80
CA ILE A 44 42.83 -17.59 -8.83
C ILE A 44 41.47 -17.31 -9.49
N ASN A 45 41.11 -18.06 -10.53
CA ASN A 45 39.84 -17.89 -11.25
C ASN A 45 38.64 -18.20 -10.35
N LYS A 46 38.72 -19.27 -9.55
CA LYS A 46 37.67 -19.65 -8.60
C LYS A 46 37.59 -18.63 -7.47
N ARG A 47 38.72 -18.10 -7.00
CA ARG A 47 38.76 -17.04 -6.00
C ARG A 47 38.05 -15.76 -6.45
N ILE A 48 38.27 -15.34 -7.70
CA ILE A 48 37.59 -14.17 -8.28
C ILE A 48 36.08 -14.42 -8.39
N PHE A 49 35.68 -15.62 -8.82
CA PHE A 49 34.26 -15.98 -8.90
C PHE A 49 33.56 -15.90 -7.53
N TRP A 50 34.15 -16.49 -6.49
CA TRP A 50 33.60 -16.40 -5.12
C TRP A 50 33.58 -14.97 -4.58
N LEU A 51 34.57 -14.16 -4.92
CA LEU A 51 34.62 -12.75 -4.53
C LEU A 51 33.47 -11.95 -5.19
N ILE A 52 33.24 -12.15 -6.48
CA ILE A 52 32.15 -11.49 -7.21
C ILE A 52 30.79 -11.90 -6.63
N LEU A 53 30.61 -13.19 -6.33
CA LEU A 53 29.39 -13.70 -5.73
C LEU A 53 29.12 -13.04 -4.37
N LEU A 54 30.15 -12.96 -3.51
CA LEU A 54 30.07 -12.34 -2.19
C LEU A 54 29.73 -10.84 -2.31
N LEU A 55 30.39 -10.14 -3.23
CA LEU A 55 30.17 -8.71 -3.45
C LEU A 55 28.76 -8.44 -3.98
N SER A 56 28.29 -9.26 -4.92
CA SER A 56 26.93 -9.19 -5.46
C SER A 56 25.88 -9.42 -4.38
N ALA A 57 26.03 -10.47 -3.57
CA ALA A 57 25.10 -10.76 -2.47
C ALA A 57 25.06 -9.63 -1.43
N THR A 58 26.22 -9.09 -1.06
CA THR A 58 26.32 -7.96 -0.12
C THR A 58 25.69 -6.69 -0.69
N GLY A 59 25.92 -6.42 -1.98
CA GLY A 59 25.31 -5.29 -2.68
C GLY A 59 23.79 -5.41 -2.77
N ALA A 60 23.29 -6.58 -3.16
CA ALA A 60 21.85 -6.86 -3.23
C ALA A 60 21.19 -6.73 -1.86
N MET A 61 21.78 -7.31 -0.80
CA MET A 61 21.29 -7.19 0.57
C MET A 61 21.20 -5.72 1.00
N THR A 62 22.23 -4.93 0.72
CA THR A 62 22.25 -3.50 1.05
C THR A 62 21.19 -2.72 0.28
N PHE A 63 21.00 -3.03 -1.01
CA PHE A 63 19.96 -2.42 -1.83
C PHE A 63 18.54 -2.76 -1.33
N HIS A 64 18.29 -4.02 -1.01
CA HIS A 64 17.03 -4.47 -0.43
C HIS A 64 16.75 -3.80 0.92
N LEU A 65 17.76 -3.72 1.78
CA LEU A 65 17.65 -3.04 3.07
C LEU A 65 17.33 -1.56 2.89
N TYR A 66 18.02 -0.87 1.97
CA TYR A 66 17.74 0.52 1.65
C TYR A 66 16.29 0.71 1.17
N SER A 67 15.83 -0.13 0.25
CA SER A 67 14.44 -0.07 -0.24
C SER A 67 13.43 -0.31 0.88
N LEU A 68 13.70 -1.24 1.79
CA LEU A 68 12.85 -1.50 2.96
C LEU A 68 12.80 -0.29 3.90
N VAL A 69 13.95 0.31 4.21
CA VAL A 69 14.03 1.48 5.07
C VAL A 69 13.30 2.67 4.43
N SER A 70 13.49 2.91 3.12
CA SER A 70 12.75 3.95 2.41
C SER A 70 11.24 3.75 2.48
N LYS A 71 10.76 2.52 2.25
CA LYS A 71 9.32 2.19 2.37
C LYS A 71 8.80 2.31 3.81
N TYR A 72 9.62 1.97 4.80
CA TYR A 72 9.26 2.11 6.21
C TYR A 72 9.10 3.59 6.58
N LEU A 73 10.03 4.45 6.15
CA LEU A 73 9.99 5.89 6.38
C LEU A 73 8.89 6.62 5.59
N ASP A 74 8.34 5.99 4.55
CA ASP A 74 7.19 6.49 3.80
C ASP A 74 5.87 6.31 4.57
N TYR A 75 5.89 5.59 5.71
CA TYR A 75 4.73 5.33 6.59
C TYR A 75 3.48 4.90 5.82
N ALA A 76 3.66 4.07 4.78
CA ALA A 76 2.56 3.57 3.99
C ALA A 76 1.60 2.77 4.90
N LYS A 77 0.40 3.32 5.11
CA LYS A 77 -0.64 2.68 5.93
C LYS A 77 -1.30 1.60 5.08
N HIS A 78 -0.94 0.34 5.31
CA HIS A 78 -1.70 -0.77 4.78
C HIS A 78 -2.95 -0.95 5.63
N SER A 79 -4.11 -0.58 5.07
CA SER A 79 -5.41 -0.84 5.70
C SER A 79 -5.88 -2.25 5.31
N ASP A 80 -5.67 -3.21 6.20
CA ASP A 80 -6.25 -4.55 6.05
C ASP A 80 -7.74 -4.49 6.41
N ILE A 81 -8.60 -4.57 5.40
CA ILE A 81 -10.06 -4.59 5.55
C ILE A 81 -10.46 -6.03 5.84
N ASN A 82 -10.54 -6.40 7.13
CA ASN A 82 -11.11 -7.67 7.53
C ASN A 82 -12.62 -7.52 7.72
N ILE A 83 -13.40 -8.08 6.80
CA ILE A 83 -14.87 -8.13 6.88
C ILE A 83 -15.24 -9.23 7.88
N GLY A 84 -15.21 -8.88 9.17
CA GLY A 84 -15.72 -9.72 10.23
C GLY A 84 -17.24 -9.62 10.28
N PHE A 85 -17.94 -10.70 9.96
CA PHE A 85 -19.38 -10.83 10.19
C PHE A 85 -19.66 -11.02 11.69
N SER A 86 -19.51 -9.95 12.48
CA SER A 86 -20.05 -9.89 13.84
C SER A 86 -21.43 -9.23 13.81
N SER A 87 -22.24 -9.38 14.88
CA SER A 87 -23.55 -8.75 15.01
C SER A 87 -23.40 -7.22 15.00
N LEU A 88 -23.51 -6.62 13.82
CA LEU A 88 -23.40 -5.18 13.61
C LEU A 88 -24.67 -4.51 14.14
N GLU A 89 -24.51 -3.45 14.94
CA GLU A 89 -25.65 -2.68 15.44
C GLU A 89 -26.42 -2.08 14.25
N PHE A 90 -27.75 -2.25 14.26
CA PHE A 90 -28.59 -1.78 13.18
C PHE A 90 -28.47 -0.25 13.09
N PRO A 91 -28.14 0.32 11.91
CA PRO A 91 -27.89 1.75 11.79
C PRO A 91 -29.18 2.55 11.98
N ALA A 92 -29.04 3.82 12.34
CA ALA A 92 -30.17 4.74 12.35
C ALA A 92 -30.69 4.92 10.91
N VAL A 93 -31.88 4.38 10.63
CA VAL A 93 -32.56 4.58 9.35
C VAL A 93 -33.44 5.82 9.45
N THR A 94 -33.08 6.87 8.71
CA THR A 94 -33.90 8.08 8.60
C THR A 94 -34.76 7.98 7.34
N ILE A 95 -36.07 7.85 7.53
CA ILE A 95 -37.04 7.84 6.43
C ILE A 95 -37.65 9.24 6.35
N CYS A 96 -37.43 9.92 5.22
CA CYS A 96 -38.06 11.20 4.92
C CYS A 96 -39.22 11.02 3.94
N ASN A 97 -40.32 11.73 4.19
CA ASN A 97 -41.36 11.89 3.17
C ASN A 97 -40.82 12.79 2.05
N VAL A 98 -41.00 12.37 0.80
CA VAL A 98 -40.64 13.17 -0.39
C VAL A 98 -41.44 14.48 -0.48
N ASN A 99 -42.62 14.52 0.16
CA ASN A 99 -43.35 15.76 0.29
C ASN A 99 -42.71 16.67 1.35
N ILE A 100 -42.11 17.76 0.89
CA ILE A 100 -41.38 18.74 1.70
C ILE A 100 -42.28 19.49 2.69
N MET A 101 -43.58 19.66 2.39
CA MET A 101 -44.49 20.38 3.27
C MET A 101 -45.94 19.96 3.06
N ARG A 102 -46.69 19.76 4.16
CA ARG A 102 -48.13 19.51 4.08
C ARG A 102 -48.87 20.81 3.78
N VAL A 103 -49.72 20.80 2.76
CA VAL A 103 -50.54 21.96 2.34
C VAL A 103 -51.35 22.53 3.52
N SER A 104 -51.92 21.66 4.36
CA SER A 104 -52.69 22.07 5.55
C SER A 104 -51.88 22.78 6.64
N LYS A 105 -50.55 22.79 6.56
CA LYS A 105 -49.66 23.46 7.51
C LYS A 105 -49.01 24.71 6.95
N VAL A 106 -49.26 25.06 5.69
CA VAL A 106 -48.71 26.25 5.03
C VAL A 106 -49.26 27.53 5.66
N GLU A 107 -50.57 27.61 5.92
CA GLU A 107 -51.22 28.81 6.51
C GLU A 107 -50.71 29.13 7.92
N ASN A 108 -50.23 28.13 8.65
CA ASN A 108 -49.67 28.27 9.99
C ASN A 108 -48.13 28.44 10.00
N ALA A 109 -47.50 28.46 8.82
CA ALA A 109 -46.06 28.65 8.69
C ALA A 109 -45.68 30.14 8.69
N SER A 110 -44.38 30.44 8.80
CA SER A 110 -43.90 31.83 8.73
C SER A 110 -44.29 32.52 7.42
N VAL A 111 -44.48 33.84 7.45
CA VAL A 111 -44.88 34.66 6.29
C VAL A 111 -43.94 34.45 5.10
N ALA A 112 -42.64 34.27 5.33
CA ALA A 112 -41.65 33.99 4.30
C ALA A 112 -41.87 32.64 3.60
N VAL A 113 -42.27 31.61 4.37
CA VAL A 113 -42.57 30.27 3.83
C VAL A 113 -43.86 30.29 3.02
N GLN A 114 -44.87 31.05 3.46
CA GLN A 114 -46.12 31.22 2.73
C GLN A 114 -45.89 31.89 1.37
N ASP A 115 -45.09 32.98 1.33
CA ASP A 115 -44.73 33.67 0.09
C ASP A 115 -43.98 32.72 -0.87
N PHE A 116 -43.04 31.92 -0.34
CA PHE A 116 -42.32 30.93 -1.12
C PHE A 116 -43.25 29.85 -1.72
N MET A 117 -44.18 29.30 -0.92
CA MET A 117 -45.13 28.30 -1.40
C MET A 117 -46.10 28.86 -2.45
N ASN A 118 -46.53 30.11 -2.31
CA ASN A 118 -47.38 30.79 -3.29
C ASN A 118 -46.65 31.04 -4.62
N ARG A 119 -45.35 31.36 -4.57
CA ARG A 119 -44.51 31.50 -5.77
C ARG A 119 -44.27 30.15 -6.45
N LEU A 120 -44.07 29.09 -5.67
CA LEU A 120 -43.92 27.74 -6.21
C LEU A 120 -45.22 27.22 -6.84
N SER A 121 -46.39 27.52 -6.25
CA SER A 121 -47.68 27.11 -6.83
C SER A 121 -47.95 27.82 -8.16
N GLN A 122 -47.69 29.13 -8.25
CA GLN A 122 -47.95 29.88 -9.48
C GLN A 122 -47.01 29.51 -10.64
N ASN A 123 -45.75 29.15 -10.34
CA ASN A 123 -44.77 28.86 -11.38
C ASN A 123 -44.73 27.38 -11.81
N ASN A 124 -45.35 26.45 -11.06
CA ASN A 124 -45.29 25.00 -11.32
C ASN A 124 -46.65 24.29 -11.43
N LEU A 125 -47.78 25.02 -11.35
CA LEU A 125 -49.10 24.43 -11.55
C LEU A 125 -49.38 24.00 -13.00
N GLU A 126 -48.59 24.45 -13.98
CA GLU A 126 -48.75 24.00 -15.36
C GLU A 126 -48.06 22.68 -15.69
N THR A 127 -47.28 22.07 -14.78
CA THR A 127 -46.60 20.80 -15.13
C THR A 127 -46.89 19.58 -14.27
N LYS A 128 -47.15 19.61 -12.95
CA LYS A 128 -47.62 18.40 -12.21
C LYS A 128 -48.32 18.68 -10.85
N VAL A 129 -49.63 18.94 -10.86
CA VAL A 129 -50.51 18.68 -9.68
C VAL A 129 -51.48 17.50 -9.95
N GLY A 130 -51.30 16.78 -11.06
CA GLY A 130 -52.22 15.73 -11.51
C GLY A 130 -51.62 14.36 -11.84
N GLN A 131 -50.41 13.99 -11.37
CA GLN A 131 -49.88 12.62 -11.52
C GLN A 131 -48.95 12.29 -10.34
N ASN A 132 -49.16 11.32 -9.46
CA ASN A 132 -50.11 10.20 -9.39
C ASN A 132 -50.36 9.84 -7.91
N SER A 133 -51.60 9.43 -7.59
CA SER A 133 -51.92 8.54 -6.47
C SER A 133 -51.55 7.09 -6.87
N PRO A 134 -51.39 6.17 -5.92
CA PRO A 134 -50.20 5.32 -5.81
C PRO A 134 -49.97 4.43 -7.05
N GLU A 135 -48.82 4.57 -7.71
CA GLU A 135 -48.35 3.58 -8.68
C GLU A 135 -47.37 2.67 -7.97
N ASN A 136 -47.84 1.47 -7.64
CA ASN A 136 -46.98 0.36 -7.29
C ASN A 136 -46.16 0.00 -8.53
N ASP A 137 -44.90 0.38 -8.58
CA ASP A 137 -43.93 -0.21 -9.50
C ASP A 137 -42.57 -0.34 -8.79
N VAL A 138 -42.41 -1.45 -8.09
CA VAL A 138 -41.11 -2.08 -7.89
C VAL A 138 -41.25 -3.51 -8.38
N ILE A 139 -41.22 -3.68 -9.70
CA ILE A 139 -40.78 -4.94 -10.31
C ILE A 139 -39.27 -4.79 -10.47
N VAL A 140 -38.50 -5.36 -9.54
CA VAL A 140 -37.12 -5.76 -9.84
C VAL A 140 -37.15 -7.25 -10.11
N THR A 141 -37.47 -7.59 -11.37
CA THR A 141 -37.01 -8.84 -11.97
C THR A 141 -35.61 -8.60 -12.50
N GLY A 142 -34.64 -9.33 -11.96
CA GLY A 142 -33.27 -9.32 -12.47
C GLY A 142 -32.27 -9.74 -11.40
N ASP A 143 -32.16 -11.04 -11.19
CA ASP A 143 -30.84 -11.66 -11.09
C ASP A 143 -30.93 -13.04 -11.76
N GLU A 144 -30.52 -13.03 -13.02
CA GLU A 144 -30.06 -14.19 -13.79
C GLU A 144 -28.59 -14.39 -13.40
N SER A 145 -28.32 -15.56 -12.83
CA SER A 145 -27.12 -16.39 -12.99
C SER A 145 -25.73 -15.78 -12.79
N ASP A 146 -25.02 -16.29 -11.79
CA ASP A 146 -23.74 -16.95 -12.06
C ASP A 146 -23.51 -18.11 -11.07
N THR A 147 -23.48 -19.30 -11.64
CA THR A 147 -22.90 -20.55 -11.11
C THR A 147 -21.41 -20.61 -11.39
#